data_AF-A0A3D3ZMA2-F1
#
_entry.id   AF-A0A3D3ZMA2-F1
#
_cell.length_a   1.000
_cell.length_b   1.000
_cell.length_c   1.000
_cell.angle_alpha   90.00
_cell.angle_beta   90.00
_cell.angle_gamma   90.00
#
_symmetry.space_group_name_H-M   'P 1'
#
loop_
_entity.id
_entity.type
_entity.pdbx_description
1 polymer ?
#
loop_
_entity_poly.entity_id
_entity_poly.type
_entity_poly.pdbx_seq_one_letter_code
_entity_poly.pdbx_strand_id
1 'polypeptide(L)'
;MVSQSPRSQSPTPLALDPRRILDMNYAFASTAMLVAAVRLRLFTHMAYKVLTPAELATLAHTEPGPTERLLKGLEVQGLVEREGDTYRLTSLSDHFLVEGKPGYLGGDTLAMLDYLPAWFELDRTLCTCQPYRDLGDAATSEAFFAPRVRDLFPLVHPVAKRTVA
;
A
#
# COMPACT_ATOMS: atom_id res chain seq x y z
N MET A 1 -55.21 34.81 -28.38
CA MET A 1 -55.08 33.55 -27.63
C MET A 1 -53.74 32.93 -28.02
N VAL A 2 -52.69 33.20 -27.24
CA VAL A 2 -51.34 32.65 -27.49
C VAL A 2 -50.95 31.88 -26.23
N SER A 3 -51.06 30.56 -26.30
CA SER A 3 -50.59 29.63 -25.27
C SER A 3 -49.08 29.76 -25.12
N GLN A 4 -48.61 30.27 -23.99
CA GLN A 4 -47.24 30.04 -23.56
C GLN A 4 -47.20 28.66 -22.89
N SER A 5 -46.59 27.70 -23.58
CA SER A 5 -46.25 26.41 -22.96
C SER A 5 -45.15 26.63 -21.91
N PRO A 6 -45.18 25.90 -20.78
CA PRO A 6 -44.17 26.06 -19.74
C PRO A 6 -42.81 25.66 -20.29
N ARG A 7 -41.79 26.52 -20.11
CA ARG A 7 -40.40 26.19 -20.44
C ARG A 7 -40.02 24.92 -19.68
N SER A 8 -39.66 23.88 -20.43
CA SER A 8 -39.05 22.66 -19.92
C SER A 8 -37.84 23.06 -19.06
N GLN A 9 -37.92 22.76 -17.75
CA GLN A 9 -36.79 22.92 -16.85
C GLN A 9 -35.72 21.92 -17.29
N SER A 10 -34.52 22.42 -17.61
CA SER A 10 -33.35 21.59 -17.84
C SER A 10 -33.07 20.76 -16.59
N PRO A 11 -32.67 19.49 -16.70
CA PRO A 11 -32.36 18.67 -15.54
C PRO A 11 -31.25 19.35 -14.73
N THR A 12 -31.47 19.48 -13.41
CA THR A 12 -30.49 19.98 -12.46
C THR A 12 -29.18 19.22 -12.65
N PRO A 13 -28.01 19.90 -12.78
CA PRO A 13 -26.74 19.21 -12.90
C PRO A 13 -26.57 18.27 -11.71
N LEU A 14 -26.28 16.99 -11.98
CA LEU A 14 -25.86 16.03 -10.95
C LEU A 14 -24.79 16.70 -10.09
N ALA A 15 -25.03 16.80 -8.79
CA ALA A 15 -24.10 17.40 -7.85
C ALA A 15 -22.73 16.70 -7.98
N LEU A 16 -21.67 17.48 -8.17
CA LEU A 16 -20.32 16.94 -8.29
C LEU A 16 -19.87 16.37 -6.94
N ASP A 17 -19.40 15.12 -6.93
CA ASP A 17 -18.87 14.44 -5.74
C ASP A 17 -17.32 14.52 -5.73
N PRO A 18 -16.70 15.17 -4.72
CA PRO A 18 -15.25 15.30 -4.62
C PRO A 18 -14.54 14.01 -4.16
N ARG A 19 -15.28 12.95 -3.81
CA ARG A 19 -14.75 11.75 -3.15
C ARG A 19 -13.52 11.16 -3.86
N ARG A 20 -13.55 11.07 -5.19
CA ARG A 20 -12.41 10.53 -5.96
C ARG A 20 -11.11 11.32 -5.73
N ILE A 21 -11.18 12.64 -5.62
CA ILE A 21 -10.01 13.50 -5.38
C ILE A 21 -9.52 13.30 -3.93
N LEU A 22 -10.45 13.23 -2.98
CA LEU A 22 -10.11 13.00 -1.58
C LEU A 22 -9.48 11.62 -1.36
N ASP A 23 -10.03 10.58 -1.99
CA ASP A 23 -9.46 9.22 -1.96
C ASP A 23 -8.01 9.21 -2.48
N MET A 24 -7.73 9.96 -3.57
CA MET A 24 -6.37 10.12 -4.08
C MET A 24 -5.47 10.89 -3.11
N ASN A 25 -5.96 11.99 -2.53
CA ASN A 25 -5.19 12.80 -1.58
C ASN A 25 -4.79 12.01 -0.32
N TYR A 26 -5.59 11.03 0.09
CA TYR A 26 -5.36 10.24 1.30
C TYR A 26 -4.90 8.80 1.05
N ALA A 27 -4.69 8.38 -0.20
CA ALA A 27 -4.19 7.04 -0.55
C ALA A 27 -2.85 6.72 0.13
N PHE A 28 -2.01 7.73 0.39
CA PHE A 28 -0.75 7.58 1.12
C PHE A 28 -0.94 7.00 2.53
N ALA A 29 -2.09 7.22 3.17
CA ALA A 29 -2.34 6.77 4.53
C ALA A 29 -2.37 5.23 4.60
N SER A 30 -3.02 4.58 3.63
CA SER A 30 -3.01 3.11 3.51
C SER A 30 -1.60 2.57 3.35
N THR A 31 -0.80 3.18 2.46
CA THR A 31 0.59 2.81 2.25
C THR A 31 1.43 3.01 3.51
N ALA A 32 1.26 4.12 4.22
CA ALA A 32 1.98 4.42 5.45
C ALA A 32 1.66 3.43 6.58
N MET A 33 0.40 3.00 6.70
CA MET A 33 0.00 1.97 7.66
C MET A 33 0.69 0.63 7.37
N LEU A 34 0.73 0.20 6.11
CA LEU A 34 1.43 -1.03 5.70
C LEU A 34 2.93 -0.94 6.02
N VAL A 35 3.58 0.17 5.65
CA VAL A 35 5.01 0.41 5.94
C VAL A 35 5.29 0.36 7.44
N ALA A 36 4.46 1.00 8.26
CA ALA A 36 4.62 0.98 9.71
C ALA A 36 4.50 -0.45 10.26
N ALA A 37 3.49 -1.21 9.82
CA ALA A 37 3.26 -2.58 10.25
C ALA A 37 4.41 -3.53 9.87
N VAL A 38 5.01 -3.36 8.68
CA VAL A 38 6.19 -4.10 8.24
C VAL A 38 7.42 -3.73 9.07
N ARG A 39 7.70 -2.44 9.28
CA ARG A 39 8.84 -1.99 10.11
C ARG A 39 8.77 -2.51 11.54
N LEU A 40 7.57 -2.53 12.11
CA LEU A 40 7.30 -3.04 13.45
C LEU A 40 7.13 -4.57 13.49
N ARG A 41 7.29 -5.26 12.35
CA ARG A 41 7.17 -6.73 12.21
C ARG A 41 5.85 -7.28 12.77
N LEU A 42 4.77 -6.50 12.75
CA LEU A 42 3.50 -6.86 13.40
C LEU A 42 2.96 -8.18 12.85
N PHE A 43 3.02 -8.34 11.52
CA PHE A 43 2.56 -9.56 10.86
C PHE A 43 3.37 -10.79 11.31
N THR A 44 4.69 -10.66 11.39
CA THR A 44 5.58 -11.73 11.86
C THR A 44 5.30 -12.13 13.31
N HIS A 45 4.99 -11.17 14.19
CA HIS A 45 4.60 -11.47 15.58
C HIS A 45 3.28 -12.25 15.70
N MET A 46 2.37 -12.06 14.75
CA MET A 46 1.05 -12.70 14.68
C MET A 46 1.04 -14.00 13.87
N ALA A 47 2.17 -14.44 13.30
CA ALA A 47 2.22 -15.53 12.32
C ALA A 47 1.67 -16.89 12.83
N TYR A 48 1.73 -17.13 14.14
CA TYR A 48 1.35 -18.43 14.73
C TYR A 48 0.34 -18.31 15.89
N LYS A 49 -0.18 -17.12 16.14
CA LYS A 49 -1.11 -16.86 17.25
C LYS A 49 -1.92 -15.60 17.03
N VAL A 50 -3.12 -15.60 17.60
CA VAL A 50 -3.91 -14.38 17.78
C VAL A 50 -3.32 -13.57 18.93
N LEU A 51 -3.38 -12.24 18.85
CA LEU A 51 -2.81 -11.35 19.86
C LEU A 51 -3.76 -10.19 20.15
N THR A 52 -3.87 -9.81 21.41
CA THR A 52 -4.45 -8.52 21.80
C THR A 52 -3.53 -7.38 21.35
N PRO A 53 -4.06 -6.15 21.19
CA PRO A 53 -3.24 -4.97 20.94
C PRO A 53 -2.15 -4.74 21.99
N ALA A 54 -2.41 -5.06 23.27
CA ALA A 54 -1.45 -4.88 24.35
C ALA A 54 -0.28 -5.88 24.28
N GLU A 55 -0.55 -7.14 23.97
CA GLU A 55 0.49 -8.15 23.76
C GLU A 55 1.32 -7.84 22.52
N LEU A 56 0.67 -7.44 21.43
CA LEU A 56 1.36 -7.07 20.20
C LEU A 56 2.23 -5.82 20.40
N ALA A 57 1.72 -4.82 21.13
CA ALA A 57 2.49 -3.62 21.48
C ALA A 57 3.72 -3.96 22.32
N THR A 58 3.60 -4.90 23.27
CA THR A 58 4.74 -5.40 24.05
C THR A 58 5.81 -6.04 23.15
N LEU A 59 5.40 -6.90 22.21
CA LEU A 59 6.31 -7.56 21.26
C LEU A 59 6.98 -6.59 20.28
N ALA A 60 6.25 -5.56 19.85
CA ALA A 60 6.71 -4.56 18.89
C ALA A 60 7.40 -3.34 19.54
N HIS A 61 7.51 -3.31 20.87
CA HIS A 61 8.04 -2.19 21.64
C HIS A 61 7.30 -0.85 21.37
N THR A 62 5.98 -0.90 21.37
CA THR A 62 5.10 0.26 21.16
C THR A 62 4.06 0.38 22.27
N GLU A 63 3.20 1.40 22.18
CA GLU A 63 2.12 1.64 23.14
C GLU A 63 0.81 0.96 22.71
N PRO A 64 0.03 0.34 23.64
CA PRO A 64 -1.20 -0.40 23.30
C PRO A 64 -2.24 0.41 22.51
N GLY A 65 -2.50 1.66 22.92
CA GLY A 65 -3.52 2.51 22.28
C GLY A 65 -3.21 2.87 20.82
N PRO A 66 -2.01 3.38 20.50
CA PRO A 66 -1.56 3.56 19.12
C PRO A 66 -1.54 2.27 18.30
N THR A 67 -1.09 1.14 18.87
CA THR A 67 -1.10 -0.16 18.18
C THR A 67 -2.51 -0.61 17.83
N GLU A 68 -3.47 -0.46 18.75
CA GLU A 68 -4.87 -0.77 18.47
C GLU A 68 -5.43 0.09 17.32
N ARG A 69 -5.09 1.38 17.26
CA ARG A 69 -5.53 2.26 16.16
C ARG A 69 -4.95 1.83 14.81
N LEU A 70 -3.67 1.44 14.78
CA LEU A 70 -3.06 0.89 13.58
C LEU A 70 -3.74 -0.42 13.16
N LEU A 71 -3.99 -1.34 14.09
CA LEU A 71 -4.69 -2.60 13.83
C LEU A 71 -6.08 -2.40 13.24
N LYS A 72 -6.87 -1.44 13.76
CA LYS A 72 -8.16 -1.07 13.16
C LYS A 72 -8.02 -0.56 11.72
N GLY A 73 -6.97 0.22 11.46
CA GLY A 73 -6.65 0.65 10.09
C GLY A 73 -6.32 -0.52 9.17
N LEU A 74 -5.48 -1.44 9.63
CA LEU A 74 -5.11 -2.66 8.90
C LEU A 74 -6.29 -3.61 8.70
N GLU A 75 -7.23 -3.66 9.64
CA GLU A 75 -8.49 -4.41 9.53
C GLU A 75 -9.34 -3.87 8.38
N VAL A 76 -9.50 -2.54 8.29
CA VAL A 76 -10.19 -1.89 7.17
C VAL A 76 -9.50 -2.16 5.82
N GLN A 77 -8.18 -2.34 5.81
CA GLN A 77 -7.43 -2.73 4.60
C GLN A 77 -7.53 -4.24 4.28
N GLY A 78 -8.19 -5.05 5.11
CA GLY A 78 -8.27 -6.50 4.94
C GLY A 78 -6.96 -7.24 5.18
N LEU A 79 -6.04 -6.64 5.96
CA LEU A 79 -4.74 -7.23 6.28
C LEU A 79 -4.75 -8.00 7.60
N VAL A 80 -5.66 -7.66 8.51
CA VAL A 80 -5.93 -8.41 9.74
C VAL A 80 -7.43 -8.57 9.93
N GLU A 81 -7.83 -9.55 10.73
CA GLU A 81 -9.21 -9.77 11.15
C GLU A 81 -9.27 -9.72 12.68
N ARG A 82 -10.29 -9.05 13.21
CA ARG A 82 -10.54 -9.01 14.65
C ARG A 82 -11.30 -10.25 15.11
N GLU A 83 -10.86 -10.84 16.21
CA GLU A 83 -11.49 -11.98 16.88
C GLU A 83 -11.65 -11.64 18.38
N GLY A 84 -12.82 -11.10 18.74
CA GLY A 84 -13.08 -10.60 20.08
C GLY A 84 -12.21 -9.38 20.41
N ASP A 85 -11.31 -9.52 21.40
CA ASP A 85 -10.31 -8.53 21.79
C ASP A 85 -8.93 -8.78 21.16
N THR A 86 -8.80 -9.84 20.36
CA THR A 86 -7.57 -10.21 19.65
C THR A 86 -7.67 -9.90 18.16
N TYR A 87 -6.52 -9.95 17.47
CA TYR A 87 -6.42 -9.88 16.02
C TYR A 87 -5.67 -11.09 15.49
N ARG A 88 -5.99 -11.49 14.26
CA ARG A 88 -5.29 -12.52 13.49
C ARG A 88 -4.99 -12.06 12.07
N LEU A 89 -4.05 -12.71 11.40
CA LEU A 89 -3.74 -12.42 10.00
C LEU A 89 -4.85 -12.93 9.08
N THR A 90 -5.12 -12.16 8.02
CA THR A 90 -5.81 -12.72 6.84
C THR A 90 -4.87 -13.64 6.08
N SER A 91 -5.40 -14.53 5.22
CA SER A 91 -4.56 -15.42 4.41
C SER A 91 -3.60 -14.64 3.49
N LEU A 92 -3.98 -13.43 3.06
CA LEU A 92 -3.14 -12.53 2.28
C LEU A 92 -1.90 -12.11 3.09
N SER A 93 -2.11 -11.54 4.27
CA SER A 93 -0.99 -11.08 5.12
C SER A 93 -0.16 -12.24 5.67
N ASP A 94 -0.80 -13.36 6.00
CA ASP A 94 -0.08 -14.55 6.43
C ASP A 94 0.89 -15.03 5.33
N HIS A 95 0.46 -15.04 4.08
CA HIS A 95 1.30 -15.52 2.97
C HIS A 95 2.40 -14.51 2.57
N PHE A 96 2.05 -13.23 2.43
CA PHE A 96 2.91 -12.22 1.80
C PHE A 96 3.59 -11.26 2.78
N LEU A 97 3.16 -11.16 4.04
CA LEU A 97 3.68 -10.16 4.98
C LEU A 97 4.35 -10.75 6.23
N VAL A 98 4.42 -12.08 6.35
CA VAL A 98 5.20 -12.77 7.38
C VAL A 98 6.63 -13.00 6.90
N GLU A 99 7.59 -12.44 7.62
CA GLU A 99 9.00 -12.55 7.28
C GLU A 99 9.48 -14.00 7.30
N GLY A 100 10.33 -14.37 6.33
CA GLY A 100 10.87 -15.72 6.17
C GLY A 100 10.02 -16.65 5.31
N LYS A 101 8.80 -16.25 4.91
CA LYS A 101 8.01 -17.02 3.94
C LYS A 101 8.48 -16.77 2.50
N PRO A 102 8.36 -17.76 1.59
CA PRO A 102 8.82 -17.62 0.20
C PRO A 102 8.17 -16.48 -0.59
N GLY A 103 6.95 -16.07 -0.22
CA GLY A 103 6.22 -14.97 -0.85
C GLY A 103 6.35 -13.63 -0.12
N TYR A 104 7.28 -13.47 0.82
CA TYR A 104 7.39 -12.26 1.63
C TYR A 104 7.64 -11.01 0.76
N LEU A 105 6.79 -9.98 0.95
CA LEU A 105 6.78 -8.70 0.24
C LEU A 105 7.13 -7.51 1.14
N GLY A 106 7.55 -7.75 2.39
CA GLY A 106 7.88 -6.65 3.29
C GLY A 106 9.13 -5.87 2.86
N GLY A 107 10.13 -6.50 2.26
CA GLY A 107 11.26 -5.79 1.67
C GLY A 107 10.87 -5.00 0.43
N ASP A 108 10.00 -5.52 -0.44
CA ASP A 108 9.43 -4.74 -1.56
C ASP A 108 8.64 -3.50 -1.07
N THR A 109 7.82 -3.68 -0.02
CA THR A 109 7.10 -2.59 0.65
C THR A 109 8.04 -1.48 1.12
N LEU A 110 9.20 -1.84 1.68
CA LEU A 110 10.19 -0.86 2.14
C LEU A 110 10.99 -0.26 0.98
N ALA A 111 11.34 -1.05 -0.03
CA ALA A 111 12.03 -0.62 -1.23
C ALA A 111 11.22 0.40 -2.04
N MET A 112 9.89 0.28 -2.03
CA MET A 112 8.97 1.21 -2.69
C MET A 112 9.18 2.67 -2.24
N LEU A 113 9.62 2.90 -1.00
CA LEU A 113 9.88 4.24 -0.47
C LEU A 113 10.93 5.01 -1.29
N ASP A 114 11.87 4.32 -1.93
CA ASP A 114 12.90 4.95 -2.77
C ASP A 114 12.39 5.43 -4.13
N TYR A 115 11.21 4.96 -4.55
CA TYR A 115 10.53 5.41 -5.75
C TYR A 115 9.62 6.63 -5.49
N LEU A 116 9.13 6.80 -4.26
CA LEU A 116 8.16 7.86 -3.91
C LEU A 116 8.62 9.26 -4.32
N PRO A 117 9.88 9.70 -4.06
CA PRO A 117 10.31 11.04 -4.45
C PRO A 117 10.18 11.30 -5.96
N ALA A 118 10.44 10.29 -6.80
CA ALA A 118 10.31 10.44 -8.25
C ALA A 118 8.86 10.67 -8.68
N TRP A 119 7.89 10.04 -7.99
CA TRP A 119 6.46 10.26 -8.24
C TRP A 119 5.99 11.65 -7.81
N PHE A 120 6.50 12.15 -6.68
CA PHE A 120 6.15 13.48 -6.19
C PHE A 120 6.82 14.63 -6.99
N GLU A 121 7.84 14.32 -7.80
CA GLU A 121 8.54 15.26 -8.70
C GLU A 121 8.18 15.04 -10.19
N LEU A 122 7.03 14.40 -10.45
CA LEU A 122 6.59 14.10 -11.81
C LEU A 122 6.35 15.38 -12.62
N ASP A 123 5.81 16.44 -12.01
CA ASP A 123 5.61 17.75 -12.63
C ASP A 123 6.92 18.36 -13.15
N ARG A 124 8.00 18.26 -12.37
CA ARG A 124 9.35 18.66 -12.80
C ARG A 124 9.81 17.85 -14.01
N THR A 125 9.63 16.53 -13.95
CA THR A 125 10.01 15.63 -15.05
C THR A 125 9.27 16.00 -16.35
N LEU A 126 7.98 16.32 -16.24
CA LEU A 126 7.15 16.77 -17.37
C LEU A 126 7.59 18.13 -17.92
N CYS A 127 7.93 19.08 -17.05
CA CYS A 127 8.36 20.42 -17.48
C CYS A 127 9.73 20.43 -18.15
N THR A 128 10.64 19.56 -17.72
CA THR A 128 12.05 19.59 -18.13
C THR A 128 12.41 18.50 -19.14
N CYS A 129 11.54 17.50 -19.31
CA CYS A 129 11.84 16.25 -20.02
C CYS A 129 13.11 15.55 -19.49
N GLN A 130 13.44 15.74 -18.21
CA GLN A 130 14.57 15.09 -17.53
C GLN A 130 14.06 14.23 -16.39
N PRO A 131 14.57 13.00 -16.20
CA PRO A 131 14.12 12.13 -15.11
C PRO A 131 14.53 12.68 -13.73
N TYR A 132 13.75 12.38 -12.68
CA TYR A 132 14.12 12.69 -11.29
C TYR A 132 15.49 12.10 -10.91
N ARG A 133 15.74 10.86 -11.34
CA ARG A 133 17.01 10.16 -11.19
C ARG A 133 17.33 9.51 -12.52
N ASP A 134 18.49 9.85 -13.07
CA ASP A 134 18.99 9.17 -14.26
C ASP A 134 19.54 7.79 -13.87
N LEU A 135 18.97 6.75 -14.46
CA LEU A 135 19.39 5.35 -14.32
C LEU A 135 19.97 4.82 -15.64
N GLY A 136 20.29 5.70 -16.60
CA GLY A 136 20.51 5.43 -18.02
C GLY A 136 21.68 4.52 -18.41
N ASP A 137 22.47 4.05 -17.45
CA ASP A 137 23.46 2.99 -17.66
C ASP A 137 23.12 1.71 -16.87
N ALA A 138 23.60 0.57 -17.38
CA ALA A 138 23.28 -0.73 -16.81
C ALA A 138 23.75 -0.91 -15.36
N ALA A 139 24.92 -0.37 -15.00
CA ALA A 139 25.48 -0.54 -13.66
C ALA A 139 24.70 0.26 -12.63
N THR A 140 24.33 1.51 -12.95
CA THR A 140 23.50 2.36 -12.09
C THR A 140 22.09 1.77 -11.93
N SER A 141 21.49 1.29 -13.02
CA SER A 141 20.20 0.59 -12.99
C SER A 141 20.25 -0.67 -12.13
N GLU A 142 21.27 -1.51 -12.30
CA GLU A 142 21.42 -2.75 -11.53
C GLU A 142 21.59 -2.45 -10.03
N ALA A 143 22.48 -1.51 -9.68
CA ALA A 143 22.70 -1.10 -8.29
C ALA A 143 21.41 -0.58 -7.64
N PHE A 144 20.53 0.06 -8.42
CA PHE A 144 19.24 0.54 -7.95
C PHE A 144 18.20 -0.59 -7.85
N PHE A 145 17.98 -1.41 -8.88
CA PHE A 145 16.87 -2.36 -8.87
C PHE A 145 17.20 -3.68 -8.16
N ALA A 146 18.43 -4.18 -8.24
CA ALA A 146 18.79 -5.50 -7.70
C ALA A 146 18.40 -5.71 -6.22
N PRO A 147 18.69 -4.78 -5.27
CA PRO A 147 18.27 -4.97 -3.88
C PRO A 147 16.74 -4.89 -3.70
N ARG A 148 16.03 -4.22 -4.61
CA ARG A 148 14.59 -3.92 -4.51
C ARG A 148 13.70 -5.00 -5.11
N VAL A 149 14.20 -5.76 -6.07
CA VAL A 149 13.45 -6.84 -6.74
C VAL A 149 13.64 -8.22 -6.09
N ARG A 150 14.48 -8.32 -5.05
CA ARG A 150 14.77 -9.59 -4.37
C ARG A 150 13.51 -10.30 -3.90
N ASP A 151 12.59 -9.56 -3.30
CA ASP A 151 11.34 -10.08 -2.74
C ASP A 151 10.30 -10.37 -3.83
N LEU A 152 10.36 -9.64 -4.94
CA LEU A 152 9.49 -9.88 -6.10
C LEU A 152 9.94 -11.11 -6.89
N PHE A 153 11.24 -11.42 -6.93
CA PHE A 153 11.80 -12.47 -7.77
C PHE A 153 11.10 -13.83 -7.62
N PRO A 154 10.86 -14.36 -6.40
CA PRO A 154 10.11 -15.61 -6.22
C PRO A 154 8.71 -15.61 -6.85
N LEU A 155 8.05 -14.45 -6.91
CA LEU A 155 6.70 -14.31 -7.47
C LEU A 155 6.73 -14.14 -8.99
N VAL A 156 7.63 -13.32 -9.52
CA VAL A 156 7.63 -12.95 -10.94
C VAL A 156 8.43 -13.92 -11.82
N HIS A 157 9.52 -14.49 -11.33
CA HIS A 157 10.40 -15.35 -12.13
C HIS A 157 9.71 -16.61 -12.68
N PRO A 158 8.86 -17.34 -11.91
CA PRO A 158 8.12 -18.48 -12.46
C PRO A 158 7.16 -18.08 -13.59
N VAL A 159 6.57 -16.88 -13.51
CA VAL A 159 5.70 -16.34 -14.57
C VAL A 159 6.53 -16.00 -15.80
N ALA A 160 7.60 -15.22 -15.61
CA ALA A 160 8.49 -14.78 -16.69
C ALA A 160 9.08 -15.95 -17.49
N LYS A 161 9.48 -17.03 -16.81
CA LYS A 161 10.00 -18.23 -17.47
C LYS A 161 8.99 -18.99 -18.32
N ARG A 162 7.69 -18.92 -18.00
CA ARG A 162 6.64 -19.57 -18.80
C ARG A 162 6.33 -18.85 -20.09
N THR A 163 6.57 -17.54 -20.15
CA THR A 163 6.26 -16.69 -21.33
C THR A 163 7.35 -16.73 -22.40
N VAL A 164 8.53 -17.29 -22.09
CA VAL A 164 9.69 -17.37 -22.99
C VAL A 164 9.83 -18.76 -23.64
N ALA A 165 9.02 -19.73 -23.21
CA ALA A 165 8.93 -21.08 -23.79
C ALA A 165 7.80 -21.17 -24.80
#